data_AF-A0A6P8H758-F1
#
_entry.id   AF-A0A6P8H758-F1
#
_cell.length_a   1.000
_cell.length_b   1.000
_cell.length_c   1.000
_cell.angle_alpha   90.00
_cell.angle_beta   90.00
_cell.angle_gamma   90.00
#
_symmetry.space_group_name_H-M   'P 1'
#
loop_
_entity.id
_entity.type
_entity.pdbx_description
1 polymer ?
#
loop_
_entity_poly.entity_id
_entity_poly.type
_entity_poly.pdbx_seq_one_letter_code
_entity_poly.pdbx_strand_id
1 'polypeptide(L)'
;MPLFGKRHKSPRRKLEAGASNTLKSSLGLPEHSGNPSDPNNPVKLTLGGNELVFQDGEWYSETNPGVGGKGSAEVNKLQKQNTQLKEENNYLKYKIDVLLDMLAATTADCNVIEKELETLQSQKRTRSMQR
;
A
#
# COMPACT_ATOMS: atom_id res chain seq x y z
N MET A 1 -15.43 -60.44 -12.45
CA MET A 1 -15.52 -59.96 -11.04
C MET A 1 -14.28 -60.50 -10.33
N PRO A 2 -13.48 -59.78 -9.50
CA PRO A 2 -13.68 -58.54 -8.73
C PRO A 2 -12.68 -57.38 -9.10
N LEU A 3 -12.93 -56.07 -8.91
CA LEU A 3 -13.01 -55.15 -7.73
C LEU A 3 -11.67 -54.51 -7.30
N PHE A 4 -11.57 -53.18 -7.50
CA PHE A 4 -10.81 -52.10 -6.79
C PHE A 4 -9.39 -52.40 -6.22
N GLY A 5 -8.35 -51.59 -6.41
CA GLY A 5 -8.33 -50.13 -6.56
C GLY A 5 -7.00 -49.60 -7.10
N LYS A 6 -7.09 -48.62 -7.99
CA LYS A 6 -5.95 -47.84 -8.49
C LYS A 6 -5.36 -47.03 -7.33
N ARG A 7 -4.18 -47.45 -6.83
CA ARG A 7 -3.31 -46.54 -6.06
C ARG A 7 -2.74 -45.53 -7.05
N HIS A 8 -3.46 -44.44 -7.31
CA HIS A 8 -2.85 -43.24 -7.88
C HIS A 8 -1.75 -42.83 -6.90
N LYS A 9 -0.49 -43.15 -7.24
CA LYS A 9 0.65 -42.52 -6.60
C LYS A 9 0.48 -41.04 -6.91
N SER A 10 0.15 -40.24 -5.90
CA SER A 10 0.25 -38.79 -5.99
C SER A 10 1.61 -38.49 -6.64
N PRO A 11 1.67 -37.68 -7.71
CA PRO A 11 2.94 -37.33 -8.33
C PRO A 11 3.88 -36.89 -7.20
N ARG A 12 5.04 -37.56 -7.07
CA ARG A 12 6.06 -37.11 -6.11
C ARG A 12 6.32 -35.65 -6.49
N ARG A 13 5.93 -34.71 -5.62
CA ARG A 13 6.33 -33.31 -5.76
C ARG A 13 7.85 -33.33 -5.86
N LYS A 14 8.37 -33.10 -7.06
CA LYS A 14 9.76 -32.76 -7.26
C LYS A 14 9.98 -31.51 -6.40
N LEU A 15 11.05 -31.50 -5.60
CA LEU A 15 11.40 -30.36 -4.74
C LEU A 15 11.64 -29.06 -5.55
N GLU A 16 11.61 -29.13 -6.88
CA GLU A 16 11.79 -28.02 -7.80
C GLU A 16 10.50 -27.31 -8.21
N ALA A 17 9.33 -27.71 -7.70
CA ALA A 17 8.06 -26.99 -7.93
C ALA A 17 7.95 -25.72 -7.07
N GLY A 18 9.05 -24.97 -6.97
CA GLY A 18 9.17 -23.68 -6.29
C GLY A 18 9.96 -22.65 -7.12
N ALA A 19 10.16 -22.90 -8.42
CA ALA A 19 10.70 -21.89 -9.35
C ALA A 19 9.63 -20.82 -9.64
N SER A 20 9.26 -20.07 -8.60
CA SER A 20 8.62 -18.78 -8.74
C SER A 20 9.73 -17.74 -8.80
N ASN A 21 9.73 -17.02 -9.91
CA ASN A 21 10.66 -16.02 -10.37
C ASN A 21 10.89 -14.95 -9.30
N THR A 22 11.82 -15.17 -8.40
CA THR A 22 12.31 -14.16 -7.46
C THR A 22 13.79 -14.44 -7.30
N LEU A 23 14.59 -13.42 -7.64
CA LEU A 23 15.99 -13.17 -7.31
C LEU A 23 16.80 -14.40 -6.87
N LYS A 24 17.87 -14.71 -7.60
CA LYS A 24 18.93 -15.63 -7.16
C LYS A 24 19.48 -15.16 -5.79
N SER A 25 18.81 -15.49 -4.70
CA SER A 25 19.41 -15.59 -3.39
C SER A 25 20.33 -16.80 -3.52
N SER A 26 21.57 -16.58 -3.89
CA SER A 26 22.59 -17.56 -3.59
C SER A 26 22.62 -17.64 -2.07
N LEU A 27 21.85 -18.57 -1.49
CA LEU A 27 22.19 -19.14 -0.20
C LEU A 27 23.44 -20.00 -0.44
N GLY A 28 24.51 -19.37 -0.93
CA GLY A 28 25.84 -19.90 -0.77
C GLY A 28 26.04 -19.80 0.71
N LEU A 29 25.82 -20.91 1.42
CA LEU A 29 26.56 -21.14 2.66
C LEU A 29 28.00 -20.84 2.26
N PRO A 30 28.62 -19.76 2.77
CA PRO A 30 30.06 -19.62 2.61
C PRO A 30 30.64 -20.95 3.08
N GLU A 31 31.68 -21.43 2.42
CA GLU A 31 32.46 -22.57 2.91
C GLU A 31 33.04 -22.13 4.27
N HIS A 32 32.21 -22.27 5.30
CA HIS A 32 32.41 -21.64 6.58
C HIS A 32 33.29 -22.62 7.34
N SER A 33 34.58 -22.31 7.37
CA SER A 33 35.61 -23.07 8.08
C SER A 33 35.47 -23.01 9.61
N GLY A 34 34.30 -22.63 10.13
CA GLY A 34 33.99 -22.47 11.55
C GLY A 34 32.79 -23.28 11.99
N ASN A 35 32.76 -23.63 13.27
CA ASN A 35 31.68 -24.39 13.88
C ASN A 35 30.41 -23.50 13.94
N PRO A 36 29.25 -23.92 13.38
CA PRO A 36 28.03 -23.11 13.34
C PRO A 36 27.39 -22.87 14.72
N SER A 37 27.91 -23.49 15.78
CA SER A 37 27.47 -23.34 17.17
C SER A 37 28.32 -22.35 17.98
N ASP A 38 29.29 -21.68 17.35
CA ASP A 38 30.17 -20.74 18.03
C ASP A 38 29.46 -19.38 18.20
N PRO A 39 29.19 -18.90 19.43
CA PRO A 39 28.47 -17.65 19.67
C PRO A 39 29.23 -16.41 19.15
N ASN A 40 30.52 -16.54 18.84
CA ASN A 40 31.35 -15.48 18.27
C ASN A 40 31.26 -15.38 16.73
N ASN A 41 30.47 -16.25 16.09
CA ASN A 41 30.34 -16.25 14.64
C ASN A 41 28.94 -15.80 14.19
N PRO A 42 28.79 -14.55 13.72
CA PRO A 42 27.49 -14.04 13.29
C PRO A 42 27.00 -14.74 12.01
N VAL A 43 25.69 -15.00 11.94
CA VAL A 43 25.06 -15.54 10.72
C VAL A 43 25.04 -14.45 9.65
N LYS A 44 25.65 -14.74 8.48
CA LYS A 44 25.73 -13.82 7.35
C LYS A 44 24.85 -14.26 6.17
N LEU A 45 24.19 -13.32 5.51
CA LEU A 45 23.33 -13.55 4.34
C LEU A 45 23.63 -12.54 3.23
N THR A 46 24.00 -13.01 2.05
CA THR A 46 24.20 -12.16 0.87
C THR A 46 22.93 -12.10 0.03
N LEU A 47 22.29 -10.94 -0.07
CA LEU A 47 21.10 -10.72 -0.90
C LEU A 47 21.30 -9.50 -1.81
N GLY A 48 21.24 -9.71 -3.13
CA GLY A 48 21.31 -8.61 -4.10
C GLY A 48 22.59 -7.78 -4.04
N GLY A 49 23.73 -8.37 -3.65
CA GLY A 49 25.01 -7.68 -3.51
C GLY A 49 25.22 -7.00 -2.15
N ASN A 50 24.25 -7.08 -1.23
CA ASN A 50 24.39 -6.62 0.15
C ASN A 50 24.66 -7.83 1.06
N GLU A 51 25.57 -7.67 2.00
CA GLU A 51 25.85 -8.65 3.06
C GLU A 51 25.09 -8.23 4.32
N LEU A 52 24.26 -9.13 4.86
CA LEU A 52 23.47 -8.93 6.07
C LEU A 52 24.02 -9.81 7.19
N VAL A 53 24.12 -9.28 8.40
CA VAL A 53 24.58 -9.93 9.61
C VAL A 53 23.44 -9.99 10.62
N PHE A 54 23.16 -11.18 11.16
CA PHE A 54 22.17 -11.35 12.22
C PHE A 54 22.82 -11.20 13.59
N GLN A 55 22.36 -10.22 14.39
CA GLN A 55 22.83 -9.95 15.74
C GLN A 55 21.66 -9.49 16.62
N ASP A 56 21.60 -9.91 17.88
CA ASP A 56 20.57 -9.48 18.86
C ASP A 56 19.11 -9.60 18.40
N GLY A 57 18.80 -10.54 17.50
CA GLY A 57 17.45 -10.75 16.97
C GLY A 57 17.11 -9.91 15.74
N GLU A 58 18.02 -9.07 15.26
CA GLU A 58 17.83 -8.17 14.12
C GLU A 58 18.85 -8.44 13.00
N TRP A 59 18.49 -8.11 11.76
CA TRP A 59 19.38 -8.18 10.60
C TRP A 59 19.98 -6.80 10.31
N TYR A 60 21.30 -6.71 10.36
CA TYR A 60 22.08 -5.52 10.03
C TYR A 60 22.73 -5.67 8.67
N SER A 61 22.90 -4.58 7.92
CA SER A 61 23.66 -4.62 6.67
C SER A 61 25.14 -4.34 6.95
N GLU A 62 26.02 -5.30 6.65
CA GLU A 62 27.49 -5.19 6.72
C GLU A 62 28.07 -4.37 5.55
N THR A 63 27.22 -3.63 4.84
CA THR A 63 27.72 -2.58 3.96
C THR A 63 28.40 -1.52 4.83
N ASN A 64 29.71 -1.38 4.63
CA ASN A 64 30.59 -0.27 5.02
C ASN A 64 29.84 0.94 5.61
N PRO A 65 30.33 1.64 6.65
CA PRO A 65 29.68 2.83 7.21
C PRO A 65 29.31 3.96 6.21
N GLY A 66 29.70 3.86 4.93
CA GLY A 66 29.24 4.70 3.81
C GLY A 66 28.25 4.08 2.80
N VAL A 67 27.87 2.80 2.92
CA VAL A 67 26.98 2.06 1.98
C VAL A 67 25.72 1.51 2.67
N GLY A 68 25.54 1.77 3.97
CA GLY A 68 24.22 1.75 4.63
C GLY A 68 23.30 2.92 4.22
N GLY A 69 23.81 3.84 3.38
CA GLY A 69 23.15 5.12 3.09
C GLY A 69 22.11 5.10 1.96
N LYS A 70 22.20 4.20 0.96
CA LYS A 70 21.28 4.29 -0.21
C LYS A 70 19.90 3.67 0.05
N GLY A 71 19.84 2.50 0.69
CA GLY A 71 18.56 1.87 1.06
C GLY A 71 17.81 2.70 2.11
N SER A 72 18.51 3.14 3.16
CA SER A 72 17.90 3.96 4.21
C SER A 72 17.53 5.37 3.72
N ALA A 73 18.36 6.04 2.92
CA ALA A 73 17.99 7.35 2.38
C ALA A 73 16.83 7.28 1.39
N GLU A 74 16.77 6.25 0.53
CA GLU A 74 15.66 6.06 -0.39
C GLU A 74 14.37 5.70 0.36
N VAL A 75 14.45 4.82 1.37
CA VAL A 75 13.29 4.50 2.25
C VAL A 75 12.81 5.76 2.98
N ASN A 76 13.70 6.56 3.54
CA ASN A 76 13.34 7.82 4.21
C ASN A 76 12.72 8.83 3.23
N LYS A 77 13.24 8.92 2.00
CA LYS A 77 12.70 9.78 0.94
C LYS A 77 11.30 9.33 0.52
N LEU A 78 11.11 8.03 0.28
CA LEU A 78 9.83 7.43 -0.05
C LEU A 78 8.82 7.62 1.09
N GLN A 79 9.26 7.50 2.34
CA GLN A 79 8.40 7.74 3.50
C GLN A 79 7.95 9.19 3.56
N LYS A 80 8.84 10.17 3.35
CA LYS A 80 8.49 11.60 3.26
C LYS A 80 7.53 11.90 2.12
N GLN A 81 7.74 11.31 0.95
CA GLN A 81 6.82 11.46 -0.17
C GLN A 81 5.44 10.85 0.13
N ASN A 82 5.41 9.70 0.80
CA ASN A 82 4.16 9.05 1.18
C ASN A 82 3.38 9.89 2.22
N THR A 83 4.06 10.48 3.20
CA THR A 83 3.42 11.38 4.18
C THR A 83 2.88 12.63 3.50
N GLN A 84 3.67 13.26 2.62
CA GLN A 84 3.21 14.43 1.85
C GLN A 84 1.99 14.10 0.99
N LEU A 85 2.03 12.98 0.25
CA LEU A 85 0.90 12.55 -0.57
C LEU A 85 -0.35 12.24 0.26
N LYS A 86 -0.19 11.70 1.48
CA LYS A 86 -1.32 11.49 2.40
C LYS A 86 -1.91 12.81 2.89
N GLU A 87 -1.08 13.78 3.23
CA GLU A 87 -1.52 15.11 3.63
C GLU A 87 -2.25 15.82 2.48
N GLU A 88 -1.70 15.79 1.27
CA GLU A 88 -2.36 16.34 0.07
C GLU A 88 -3.68 15.61 -0.21
N ASN A 89 -3.73 14.29 -0.08
CA ASN A 89 -4.98 13.53 -0.26
C ASN A 89 -6.05 13.93 0.76
N ASN A 90 -5.66 14.12 2.03
CA ASN A 90 -6.56 14.57 3.08
C ASN A 90 -7.04 16.00 2.84
N TYR A 91 -6.15 16.90 2.41
CA TYR A 91 -6.50 18.28 2.06
C TYR A 91 -7.46 18.34 0.88
N LEU A 92 -7.24 17.53 -0.16
CA LEU A 92 -8.16 17.44 -1.30
C LEU A 92 -9.53 16.92 -0.89
N LYS A 93 -9.61 15.91 -0.02
CA LYS A 93 -10.89 15.43 0.53
C LYS A 93 -11.64 16.55 1.27
N TYR A 94 -10.95 17.26 2.16
CA TYR A 94 -11.55 18.39 2.88
C TYR A 94 -12.06 19.47 1.92
N LYS A 95 -11.31 19.79 0.86
CA LYS A 95 -11.72 20.75 -0.16
C LYS A 95 -12.99 20.30 -0.89
N ILE A 96 -13.10 19.00 -1.20
CA ILE A 96 -14.30 18.43 -1.81
C ILE A 96 -15.49 18.58 -0.87
N ASP A 97 -15.34 18.24 0.41
CA ASP A 97 -16.41 18.33 1.41
C ASP A 97 -16.94 19.77 1.53
N VAL A 98 -16.03 20.76 1.65
CA VAL A 98 -16.42 22.18 1.69
C VAL A 98 -17.12 22.60 0.40
N LEU A 99 -16.65 22.18 -0.76
CA LEU A 99 -17.30 22.53 -2.04
C LEU A 99 -18.69 21.89 -2.16
N LEU A 100 -18.89 20.67 -1.64
CA LEU A 100 -20.20 20.04 -1.58
C LEU A 100 -21.15 20.80 -0.67
N ASP A 101 -20.68 21.24 0.50
CA ASP A 101 -21.48 22.08 1.41
C ASP A 101 -21.87 23.41 0.75
N MET A 102 -20.92 24.07 0.07
CA MET A 102 -21.21 25.32 -0.65
C MET A 102 -22.21 25.10 -1.79
N LEU A 103 -22.10 23.99 -2.51
CA LEU A 103 -23.04 23.65 -3.59
C LEU A 103 -24.43 23.33 -3.02
N ALA A 104 -24.50 22.61 -1.91
CA ALA A 104 -25.76 22.33 -1.22
C ALA A 104 -26.42 23.62 -0.71
N ALA A 105 -25.66 24.53 -0.11
CA ALA A 105 -26.15 25.85 0.33
C ALA A 105 -26.69 26.67 -0.85
N THR A 106 -25.91 26.78 -1.94
CA THR A 106 -26.34 27.51 -3.16
C THR A 106 -27.61 26.89 -3.76
N THR A 107 -27.72 25.56 -3.77
CA THR A 107 -28.90 24.86 -4.26
C THR A 107 -30.12 25.12 -3.38
N ALA A 108 -29.94 25.15 -2.06
CA ALA A 108 -31.00 25.50 -1.12
C ALA A 108 -31.50 26.94 -1.35
N ASP A 109 -30.58 27.89 -1.53
CA ASP A 109 -30.92 29.29 -1.82
C ASP A 109 -31.70 29.43 -3.13
N CYS A 110 -31.26 28.75 -4.20
CA CYS A 110 -31.98 28.73 -5.48
C CYS A 110 -33.40 28.17 -5.31
N ASN A 111 -33.57 27.06 -4.59
CA ASN A 111 -34.89 26.48 -4.34
C ASN A 111 -35.81 27.42 -3.55
N VAL A 112 -35.27 28.23 -2.64
CA VAL A 112 -36.05 29.24 -1.90
C VAL A 112 -36.50 30.35 -2.86
N ILE A 113 -35.58 30.88 -3.67
CA ILE A 113 -35.86 31.94 -4.64
C ILE A 113 -36.91 31.47 -5.66
N GLU A 114 -36.80 30.26 -6.18
CA GLU A 114 -37.77 29.68 -7.13
C GLU A 114 -39.18 29.64 -6.54
N LYS A 115 -39.32 29.17 -5.29
CA LYS A 115 -40.61 29.16 -4.58
C LYS A 115 -41.17 30.56 -4.38
N GLU A 116 -40.35 31.52 -3.98
CA GLU A 116 -40.78 32.92 -3.84
C GLU A 116 -41.28 33.47 -5.17
N LEU A 117 -40.58 33.19 -6.26
CA LEU A 117 -40.95 33.62 -7.61
C LEU A 117 -42.29 33.00 -8.04
N GLU A 118 -42.50 31.70 -7.79
CA GLU A 118 -43.77 31.01 -8.03
C GLU A 118 -44.92 31.64 -7.24
N THR A 119 -44.72 31.93 -5.95
CA THR A 119 -45.76 32.57 -5.12
C THR A 119 -46.13 33.95 -5.66
N LEU A 120 -45.15 34.77 -6.04
CA LEU A 120 -45.39 36.10 -6.63
C LEU A 120 -46.12 36.01 -7.98
N GLN A 121 -45.76 35.04 -8.83
CA GLN A 121 -46.46 34.82 -10.09
C GLN A 121 -47.91 34.40 -9.86
N SER A 122 -48.18 33.53 -8.88
CA SER A 122 -49.55 33.11 -8.54
C SER A 122 -50.39 34.29 -8.02
N GLN A 123 -49.81 35.16 -7.19
CA GLN A 123 -50.47 36.38 -6.70
C GLN A 123 -50.74 37.37 -7.84
N LYS A 124 -49.81 37.52 -8.79
CA LYS A 124 -50.02 38.36 -9.97
C LYS A 124 -51.17 37.85 -10.84
N ARG A 125 -51.21 36.54 -11.10
CA ARG A 125 -52.27 35.89 -11.90
C ARG A 125 -53.66 36.02 -11.26
N THR A 126 -53.75 35.81 -9.95
CA THR A 126 -55.02 35.98 -9.21
C THR A 126 -55.53 37.41 -9.26
N ARG A 127 -54.64 38.40 -9.02
CA ARG A 127 -55.01 39.83 -9.12
C ARG A 127 -55.43 40.26 -10.52
N SER A 128 -54.82 39.70 -11.58
CA SER A 128 -55.24 40.01 -12.95
C SER A 128 -56.61 39.44 -13.32
N MET A 129 -57.06 38.36 -12.67
CA MET A 129 -58.41 37.80 -12.91
C MET A 129 -59.52 38.53 -12.13
N GLN A 130 -59.17 39.39 -11.17
CA GLN A 130 -60.12 40.15 -10.35
C GLN A 130 -60.41 41.56 -10.88
N ARG A 131 -59.74 41.99 -11.95
CA ARG A 131 -59.95 43.27 -12.64
C ARG A 131 -60.67 43.04 -13.96
#